data_AF-A0A1E5GVF1-F1
#
_entry.id   AF-A0A1E5GVF1-F1
#
_cell.length_a   1.000
_cell.length_b   1.000
_cell.length_c   1.000
_cell.angle_alpha   90.00
_cell.angle_beta   90.00
_cell.angle_gamma   90.00
#
_symmetry.space_group_name_H-M   'P 1'
#
loop_
_entity.id
_entity.type
_entity.pdbx_description
1 polymer ?
#
loop_
_entity_poly.entity_id
_entity_poly.type
_entity_poly.pdbx_seq_one_letter_code
_entity_poly.pdbx_strand_id
1 'polypeptide(L)'
;MKKIKLSLVIACMVTVTGTMAPINSLAEATDKKIEQQDKAISALKEKQKGVSTQIASLEEEISSIYNEGINLNKQKTDLGKESEQLKKDIAALDVRINKRTEAIQKQGRNVQVNGQGTQILDIILNSESISDAVSRVQAISSILTANNDLVQQQKEDKSLIERKKSTIQNNLADIEKATIQLEKEKDNLVAKQAELNVLKAEVDSETSSAESSKNTLLKQQQESLKAQLANEAKQKETKKAAATNETEKTAAQPESTDKVTNSTTDSTQESSSSEAQGNSSNNSNNSESTKPSETPGNPVTPPATSGDATFQALNALRAAHGLNPVSWDAGLAASATSRASIMQDFQIPSDHWNRGDEVIAFMFAPGNSVIMAWYNETNMDSPSGTGHRDWELNPNMSRVGFGYVGDVIVGHSA
;
A
#
# COMPACT_ATOMS: atom_id res chain seq x y z
N MET A 1 -2.54 2.43 -24.72
CA MET A 1 -1.39 2.16 -23.82
C MET A 1 -0.10 2.77 -24.39
N LYS A 2 0.31 3.95 -23.91
CA LYS A 2 1.61 4.55 -24.24
C LYS A 2 2.69 3.90 -23.36
N LYS A 3 3.63 3.18 -23.98
CA LYS A 3 4.76 2.56 -23.28
C LYS A 3 5.82 3.62 -23.01
N ILE A 4 5.90 4.12 -21.79
CA ILE A 4 6.99 5.00 -21.35
C ILE A 4 8.15 4.09 -20.94
N LYS A 5 9.21 4.05 -21.76
CA LYS A 5 10.44 3.32 -21.44
C LYS A 5 11.31 4.22 -20.56
N LEU A 6 11.55 3.82 -19.33
CA LEU A 6 12.44 4.52 -18.39
C LEU A 6 13.85 3.94 -18.53
N SER A 7 14.77 4.72 -19.11
CA SER A 7 16.18 4.37 -19.24
C SER A 7 16.89 4.56 -17.89
N LEU A 8 17.43 3.46 -17.37
CA LEU A 8 18.27 3.37 -16.19
C LEU A 8 19.65 4.00 -16.50
N VAL A 9 19.97 5.16 -15.93
CA VAL A 9 21.34 5.72 -15.95
C VAL A 9 21.95 5.52 -14.56
N ILE A 10 22.67 4.41 -14.43
CA ILE A 10 23.64 4.16 -13.36
C ILE A 10 24.98 4.68 -13.87
N ALA A 11 25.54 5.72 -13.24
CA ALA A 11 26.98 5.94 -13.13
C ALA A 11 27.28 7.29 -12.47
N CYS A 12 27.68 7.27 -11.20
CA CYS A 12 28.65 8.24 -10.66
C CYS A 12 29.32 7.67 -9.41
N MET A 13 30.04 6.56 -9.58
CA MET A 13 31.07 6.15 -8.63
C MET A 13 32.28 7.07 -8.87
N VAL A 14 32.35 8.19 -8.17
CA VAL A 14 33.55 9.06 -8.18
C VAL A 14 34.50 8.55 -7.12
N THR A 15 35.30 7.54 -7.47
CA THR A 15 36.50 7.19 -6.71
C THR A 15 37.60 8.21 -7.02
N VAL A 16 37.81 9.19 -6.13
CA VAL A 16 38.96 10.11 -6.22
C VAL A 16 40.20 9.43 -5.63
N THR A 17 40.96 8.74 -6.47
CA THR A 17 42.36 8.36 -6.16
C THR A 17 43.26 9.58 -6.40
N GLY A 18 43.98 9.99 -5.36
CA GLY A 18 44.74 11.24 -5.34
C GLY A 18 46.08 11.21 -6.10
N THR A 19 46.44 12.37 -6.63
CA THR A 19 47.84 12.79 -6.82
C THR A 19 48.01 14.15 -6.15
N MET A 20 48.93 14.24 -5.19
CA MET A 20 49.21 15.47 -4.45
C MET A 20 50.22 16.31 -5.22
N ALA A 21 49.86 17.55 -5.55
CA ALA A 21 50.78 18.63 -5.84
C ALA A 21 50.51 19.77 -4.84
N PRO A 22 51.55 20.46 -4.32
CA PRO A 22 51.36 21.54 -3.36
C PRO A 22 50.97 22.82 -4.10
N ILE A 23 49.75 23.30 -3.90
CA ILE A 23 49.33 24.64 -4.31
C ILE A 23 48.51 25.23 -3.17
N ASN A 24 48.74 26.51 -2.88
CA ASN A 24 48.19 27.30 -1.77
C ASN A 24 46.65 27.51 -1.79
N SER A 25 45.83 26.59 -2.31
CA SER A 25 44.37 26.73 -2.33
C SER A 25 43.59 25.45 -1.96
N LEU A 26 44.02 24.76 -0.90
CA LEU A 26 43.21 23.69 -0.26
C LEU A 26 41.75 24.13 0.01
N ALA A 27 41.54 25.42 0.29
CA ALA A 27 40.22 26.04 0.43
C ALA A 27 39.42 26.02 -0.88
N GLU A 28 39.96 26.56 -1.99
CA GLU A 28 39.26 26.58 -3.29
C GLU A 28 38.95 25.17 -3.83
N ALA A 29 39.82 24.19 -3.55
CA ALA A 29 39.59 22.80 -3.92
C ALA A 29 38.45 22.15 -3.09
N THR A 30 38.30 22.54 -1.83
CA THR A 30 37.24 22.05 -0.93
C THR A 30 35.91 22.75 -1.25
N ASP A 31 35.93 24.04 -1.54
CA ASP A 31 34.75 24.81 -1.97
C ASP A 31 34.13 24.21 -3.24
N LYS A 32 34.96 23.88 -4.25
CA LYS A 32 34.48 23.21 -5.47
C LYS A 32 33.85 21.84 -5.20
N LYS A 33 34.40 21.07 -4.26
CA LYS A 33 33.81 19.76 -3.87
C LYS A 33 32.48 19.93 -3.17
N ILE A 34 32.35 20.92 -2.28
CA ILE A 34 31.09 21.25 -1.60
C ILE A 34 30.03 21.68 -2.63
N GLU A 35 30.39 22.54 -3.59
CA GLU A 35 29.49 22.97 -4.66
C GLU A 35 29.02 21.79 -5.53
N GLN A 36 29.92 20.87 -5.87
CA GLN A 36 29.57 19.64 -6.59
C GLN A 36 28.62 18.75 -5.78
N GLN A 37 28.86 18.63 -4.47
CA GLN A 37 28.01 17.85 -3.57
C GLN A 37 26.61 18.46 -3.45
N ASP A 38 26.51 19.80 -3.41
CA ASP A 38 25.23 20.51 -3.39
C ASP A 38 24.42 20.32 -4.66
N LYS A 39 25.08 20.31 -5.82
CA LYS A 39 24.43 19.97 -7.10
C LYS A 39 23.93 18.52 -7.11
N ALA A 40 24.72 17.58 -6.59
CA ALA A 40 24.33 16.18 -6.49
C ALA A 40 23.13 15.98 -5.55
N ILE A 41 23.16 16.57 -4.36
CA ILE A 41 22.05 16.51 -3.39
C ILE A 41 20.78 17.13 -3.99
N SER A 42 20.90 18.26 -4.69
CA SER A 42 19.75 18.91 -5.34
C SER A 42 19.14 18.01 -6.42
N ALA A 43 19.96 17.37 -7.25
CA ALA A 43 19.50 16.42 -8.26
C ALA A 43 18.84 15.18 -7.64
N LEU A 44 19.40 14.66 -6.54
CA LEU A 44 18.80 13.53 -5.79
C LEU A 44 17.45 13.92 -5.17
N LYS A 45 17.32 15.11 -4.60
CA LYS A 45 16.04 15.62 -4.05
C LYS A 45 14.96 15.77 -5.12
N GLU A 46 15.33 16.25 -6.31
CA GLU A 46 14.40 16.28 -7.45
C GLU A 46 14.00 14.86 -7.90
N LYS A 47 14.94 13.90 -7.89
CA LYS A 47 14.64 12.48 -8.16
C LYS A 47 13.71 11.89 -7.10
N GLN A 48 13.93 12.15 -5.79
CA GLN A 48 13.03 11.72 -4.71
C GLN A 48 11.61 12.24 -4.92
N LYS A 49 11.48 13.52 -5.27
CA LYS A 49 10.19 14.14 -5.57
C LYS A 49 9.52 13.48 -6.77
N GLY A 50 10.27 13.27 -7.86
CA GLY A 50 9.76 12.62 -9.07
C GLY A 50 9.32 11.17 -8.86
N VAL A 51 10.04 10.40 -8.03
CA VAL A 51 9.65 9.03 -7.64
C VAL A 51 8.40 9.07 -6.75
N SER A 52 8.34 10.00 -5.80
CA SER A 52 7.16 10.16 -4.93
C SER A 52 5.90 10.54 -5.70
N THR A 53 6.01 11.38 -6.74
CA THR A 53 4.88 11.71 -7.63
C THR A 53 4.43 10.50 -8.45
N GLN A 54 5.36 9.67 -8.94
CA GLN A 54 5.01 8.45 -9.67
C GLN A 54 4.29 7.44 -8.77
N ILE A 55 4.75 7.30 -7.53
CA ILE A 55 4.10 6.47 -6.51
C ILE A 55 2.66 6.95 -6.27
N ALA A 56 2.45 8.24 -6.02
CA ALA A 56 1.11 8.78 -5.78
C ALA A 56 0.16 8.55 -6.99
N SER A 57 0.64 8.76 -8.22
CA SER A 57 -0.14 8.49 -9.43
C SER A 57 -0.49 7.00 -9.57
N LEU A 58 0.43 6.11 -9.20
CA LEU A 58 0.22 4.67 -9.28
C LEU A 58 -0.77 4.19 -8.22
N GLU A 59 -0.75 4.78 -7.03
CA GLU A 59 -1.72 4.55 -5.96
C GLU A 59 -3.13 4.99 -6.39
N GLU A 60 -3.28 6.12 -7.08
CA GLU A 60 -4.56 6.52 -7.67
C GLU A 60 -5.08 5.51 -8.72
N GLU A 61 -4.19 5.00 -9.58
CA GLU A 61 -4.55 3.97 -10.56
C GLU A 61 -4.97 2.65 -9.88
N ILE A 62 -4.26 2.23 -8.83
CA ILE A 62 -4.60 1.04 -8.02
C ILE A 62 -5.96 1.23 -7.34
N SER A 63 -6.22 2.40 -6.75
CA SER A 63 -7.51 2.72 -6.13
C SER A 63 -8.66 2.70 -7.15
N SER A 64 -8.43 3.23 -8.36
CA SER A 64 -9.43 3.17 -9.45
C SER A 64 -9.74 1.73 -9.86
N ILE A 65 -8.71 0.89 -10.04
CA ILE A 65 -8.86 -0.53 -10.35
C ILE A 65 -9.67 -1.26 -9.28
N TYR A 66 -9.41 -0.95 -8.02
CA TYR A 66 -10.14 -1.52 -6.88
C TYR A 66 -11.62 -1.14 -6.91
N ASN A 67 -11.93 0.14 -7.13
CA ASN A 67 -13.31 0.63 -7.26
C ASN A 67 -14.04 -0.01 -8.44
N GLU A 68 -13.34 -0.22 -9.57
CA GLU A 68 -13.91 -0.91 -10.72
C GLU A 68 -14.19 -2.39 -10.40
N GLY A 69 -13.28 -3.07 -9.68
CA GLY A 69 -13.48 -4.43 -9.19
C GLY A 69 -14.73 -4.57 -8.31
N ILE A 70 -14.91 -3.66 -7.35
CA ILE A 70 -16.13 -3.60 -6.51
C ILE A 70 -17.38 -3.44 -7.38
N ASN A 71 -17.35 -2.53 -8.35
CA ASN A 71 -18.50 -2.27 -9.22
C ASN A 71 -18.84 -3.47 -10.12
N LEU A 72 -17.85 -4.14 -10.69
CA LEU A 72 -18.07 -5.38 -11.47
C LEU A 72 -18.67 -6.48 -10.60
N ASN A 73 -18.20 -6.63 -9.37
CA ASN A 73 -18.76 -7.65 -8.49
C ASN A 73 -20.19 -7.32 -8.07
N LYS A 74 -20.53 -6.04 -7.83
CA LYS A 74 -21.91 -5.61 -7.61
C LYS A 74 -22.81 -6.00 -8.79
N GLN A 75 -22.36 -5.75 -10.03
CA GLN A 75 -23.09 -6.16 -11.23
C GLN A 75 -23.27 -7.69 -11.28
N LYS A 76 -22.25 -8.46 -10.91
CA LYS A 76 -22.32 -9.93 -10.82
C LYS A 76 -23.38 -10.38 -9.80
N THR A 77 -23.42 -9.78 -8.61
CA THR A 77 -24.42 -10.08 -7.58
C THR A 77 -25.83 -9.74 -8.06
N ASP A 78 -26.02 -8.60 -8.71
CA ASP A 78 -27.33 -8.19 -9.23
C ASP A 78 -27.80 -9.10 -10.37
N LEU A 79 -26.91 -9.53 -11.28
CA LEU A 79 -27.23 -10.55 -12.29
C LEU A 79 -27.54 -11.91 -11.66
N GLY A 80 -26.89 -12.27 -10.55
CA GLY A 80 -27.22 -13.45 -9.77
C GLY A 80 -28.66 -13.41 -9.26
N LYS A 81 -29.09 -12.26 -8.69
CA LYS A 81 -30.47 -12.05 -8.25
C LYS A 81 -31.46 -12.07 -9.42
N GLU A 82 -31.12 -11.44 -10.55
CA GLU A 82 -31.97 -11.49 -11.75
C GLU A 82 -32.11 -12.92 -12.28
N SER A 83 -31.03 -13.71 -12.26
CA SER A 83 -31.02 -15.12 -12.65
C SER A 83 -31.93 -15.96 -11.75
N GLU A 84 -31.88 -15.77 -10.44
CA GLU A 84 -32.77 -16.45 -9.50
C GLU A 84 -34.24 -16.06 -9.67
N GLN A 85 -34.51 -14.78 -9.97
CA GLN A 85 -35.87 -14.34 -10.29
C GLN A 85 -36.35 -14.95 -11.60
N LEU A 86 -35.50 -14.98 -12.63
CA LEU A 86 -35.82 -15.59 -13.92
C LEU A 86 -36.13 -17.08 -13.78
N LYS A 87 -35.42 -17.82 -12.92
CA LYS A 87 -35.74 -19.23 -12.62
C LYS A 87 -37.15 -19.39 -12.03
N LYS A 88 -37.57 -18.50 -11.12
CA LYS A 88 -38.93 -18.51 -10.56
C LYS A 88 -39.98 -18.19 -11.62
N ASP A 89 -39.70 -17.21 -12.49
CA ASP A 89 -40.59 -16.81 -13.56
C ASP A 89 -40.78 -17.93 -14.60
N ILE A 90 -39.70 -18.65 -14.94
CA ILE A 90 -39.75 -19.85 -15.79
C ILE A 90 -40.65 -20.92 -15.19
N ALA A 91 -40.45 -21.25 -13.91
CA ALA A 91 -41.26 -22.27 -13.24
C ALA A 91 -42.75 -21.90 -13.19
N ALA A 92 -43.06 -20.63 -12.91
CA ALA A 92 -44.43 -20.12 -12.91
C ALA A 92 -45.06 -20.15 -14.32
N LEU A 93 -44.27 -19.81 -15.35
CA LEU A 93 -44.71 -19.88 -16.74
C LEU A 93 -45.00 -21.33 -17.16
N ASP A 94 -44.12 -22.29 -16.84
CA ASP A 94 -44.34 -23.70 -17.17
C ASP A 94 -45.62 -24.26 -16.54
N VAL A 95 -45.92 -23.91 -15.29
CA VAL A 95 -47.20 -24.28 -14.65
C VAL A 95 -48.39 -23.69 -15.41
N ARG A 96 -48.31 -22.42 -15.82
CA ARG A 96 -49.38 -21.73 -16.57
C ARG A 96 -49.56 -22.37 -17.95
N ILE A 97 -48.46 -22.70 -18.63
CA ILE A 97 -48.44 -23.38 -19.92
C ILE A 97 -49.16 -24.72 -19.81
N ASN A 98 -48.78 -25.56 -18.84
CA ASN A 98 -49.36 -26.89 -18.69
C ASN A 98 -50.87 -26.82 -18.42
N LYS A 99 -51.29 -25.96 -17.48
CA LYS A 99 -52.72 -25.73 -17.20
C LYS A 99 -53.50 -25.28 -18.45
N ARG A 100 -52.93 -24.37 -19.23
CA ARG A 100 -53.56 -23.85 -20.45
C ARG A 100 -53.60 -24.91 -21.55
N THR A 101 -52.52 -25.65 -21.76
CA THR A 101 -52.46 -26.74 -22.73
C THR A 101 -53.48 -27.82 -22.40
N GLU A 102 -53.62 -28.21 -21.12
CA GLU A 102 -54.67 -29.14 -20.69
C GLU A 102 -56.07 -28.59 -20.95
N ALA A 103 -56.33 -27.31 -20.64
CA ALA A 103 -57.61 -26.68 -20.88
C ALA A 103 -57.96 -26.64 -22.37
N ILE A 104 -57.01 -26.24 -23.23
CA ILE A 104 -57.16 -26.22 -24.69
C ILE A 104 -57.36 -27.65 -25.22
N GLN A 105 -56.63 -28.65 -24.70
CA GLN A 105 -56.83 -30.05 -25.10
C GLN A 105 -58.19 -30.59 -24.68
N LYS A 106 -58.69 -30.23 -23.49
CA LYS A 106 -60.04 -30.60 -23.03
C LYS A 106 -61.10 -29.92 -23.90
N GLN A 107 -60.93 -28.64 -24.21
CA GLN A 107 -61.82 -27.90 -25.11
C GLN A 107 -61.78 -28.49 -26.52
N GLY A 108 -60.60 -28.77 -27.08
CA GLY A 108 -60.42 -29.38 -28.39
C GLY A 108 -61.03 -30.78 -28.46
N ARG A 109 -60.85 -31.63 -27.44
CA ARG A 109 -61.54 -32.93 -27.35
C ARG A 109 -63.04 -32.79 -27.19
N ASN A 110 -63.51 -31.83 -26.40
CA ASN A 110 -64.93 -31.54 -26.26
C ASN A 110 -65.52 -31.12 -27.62
N VAL A 111 -64.86 -30.22 -28.34
CA VAL A 111 -65.24 -29.85 -29.71
C VAL A 111 -65.16 -31.04 -30.67
N GLN A 112 -64.18 -31.93 -30.56
CA GLN A 112 -64.05 -33.07 -31.45
C GLN A 112 -65.10 -34.18 -31.17
N VAL A 113 -65.40 -34.45 -29.90
CA VAL A 113 -66.32 -35.52 -29.47
C VAL A 113 -67.76 -35.04 -29.50
N ASN A 114 -68.03 -33.85 -28.97
CA ASN A 114 -69.37 -33.27 -28.87
C ASN A 114 -69.68 -32.27 -30.01
N GLY A 115 -68.69 -31.92 -30.84
CA GLY A 115 -68.82 -30.96 -31.95
C GLY A 115 -68.51 -31.57 -33.32
N GLN A 116 -68.92 -32.82 -33.56
CA GLN A 116 -69.22 -33.23 -34.95
C GLN A 116 -70.07 -32.11 -35.56
N GLY A 117 -69.70 -31.58 -36.74
CA GLY A 117 -70.10 -30.25 -37.22
C GLY A 117 -71.59 -29.92 -37.23
N THR A 118 -72.46 -30.91 -37.04
CA THR A 118 -73.90 -30.76 -36.78
C THR A 118 -74.22 -30.18 -35.41
N GLN A 119 -73.51 -30.49 -34.33
CA GLN A 119 -73.85 -30.11 -32.94
C GLN A 119 -73.54 -28.65 -32.58
N ILE A 120 -72.46 -28.06 -33.12
CA ILE A 120 -72.18 -26.61 -32.95
C ILE A 120 -73.19 -25.79 -33.76
N LEU A 121 -73.55 -26.29 -34.95
CA LEU A 121 -74.63 -25.74 -35.75
C LEU A 121 -75.96 -25.88 -34.98
N ASP A 122 -76.21 -27.02 -34.34
CA ASP A 122 -77.41 -27.31 -33.55
C ASP A 122 -77.53 -26.44 -32.29
N ILE A 123 -76.41 -26.08 -31.63
CA ILE A 123 -76.40 -25.13 -30.50
C ILE A 123 -76.80 -23.70 -30.94
N ILE A 124 -76.46 -23.32 -32.18
CA ILE A 124 -76.84 -22.04 -32.78
C ILE A 124 -78.27 -22.10 -33.34
N LEU A 125 -78.68 -23.25 -33.90
CA LEU A 125 -79.99 -23.49 -34.50
C LEU A 125 -81.11 -23.72 -33.46
N ASN A 126 -80.79 -24.31 -32.30
CA ASN A 126 -81.69 -24.49 -31.14
C ASN A 126 -81.65 -23.31 -30.16
N SER A 127 -81.17 -22.13 -30.58
CA SER A 127 -81.25 -20.92 -29.78
C SER A 127 -82.71 -20.51 -29.57
N GLU A 128 -83.05 -20.00 -28.38
CA GLU A 128 -84.44 -19.61 -28.06
C GLU A 128 -84.93 -18.38 -28.87
N SER A 129 -84.00 -17.63 -29.47
CA SER A 129 -84.27 -16.49 -30.35
C SER A 129 -83.05 -16.12 -31.20
N ILE A 130 -83.23 -15.30 -32.23
CA ILE A 130 -82.12 -14.74 -33.04
C ILE A 130 -81.11 -13.99 -32.16
N SER A 131 -81.58 -13.33 -31.09
CA SER A 131 -80.70 -12.65 -30.13
C SER A 131 -79.82 -13.64 -29.36
N ASP A 132 -80.38 -14.78 -28.94
CA ASP A 132 -79.65 -15.85 -28.24
C ASP A 132 -78.59 -16.51 -29.15
N ALA A 133 -78.92 -16.76 -30.42
CA ALA A 133 -77.95 -17.26 -31.41
C ALA A 133 -76.75 -16.31 -31.59
N VAL A 134 -76.99 -15.00 -31.72
CA VAL A 134 -75.93 -13.99 -31.85
C VAL A 134 -75.06 -13.93 -30.60
N SER A 135 -75.67 -13.97 -29.41
CA SER A 135 -74.94 -14.01 -28.14
C SER A 135 -74.06 -15.26 -27.99
N ARG A 136 -74.55 -16.44 -28.42
CA ARG A 136 -73.77 -17.69 -28.43
C ARG A 136 -72.57 -17.64 -29.39
N VAL A 137 -72.76 -17.09 -30.59
CA VAL A 137 -71.66 -16.87 -31.55
C VAL A 137 -70.62 -15.88 -31.02
N GLN A 138 -71.06 -14.78 -30.39
CA GLN A 138 -70.17 -13.83 -29.74
C GLN A 138 -69.39 -14.46 -28.58
N ALA A 139 -70.03 -15.30 -27.76
CA ALA A 139 -69.37 -16.01 -26.67
C ALA A 139 -68.32 -17.02 -27.18
N ILE A 140 -68.63 -17.79 -28.22
CA ILE A 140 -67.67 -18.73 -28.85
C ILE A 140 -66.50 -17.96 -29.46
N SER A 141 -66.77 -16.89 -30.20
CA SER A 141 -65.74 -16.00 -30.76
C SER A 141 -64.85 -15.38 -29.68
N SER A 142 -65.45 -14.93 -28.57
CA SER A 142 -64.72 -14.39 -27.41
C SER A 142 -63.81 -15.43 -26.76
N ILE A 143 -64.27 -16.67 -26.57
CA ILE A 143 -63.44 -17.78 -26.04
C ILE A 143 -62.27 -18.10 -26.98
N LEU A 144 -62.52 -18.16 -28.29
CA LEU A 144 -61.48 -18.45 -29.29
C LEU A 144 -60.42 -17.32 -29.34
N THR A 145 -60.85 -16.07 -29.31
CA THR A 145 -59.95 -14.90 -29.25
C THR A 145 -59.11 -14.92 -27.98
N ALA A 146 -59.73 -15.12 -26.80
CA ALA A 146 -59.01 -15.22 -25.53
C ALA A 146 -57.99 -16.37 -25.53
N ASN A 147 -58.33 -17.52 -26.11
CA ASN A 147 -57.39 -18.64 -26.26
C ASN A 147 -56.22 -18.30 -27.18
N ASN A 148 -56.46 -17.59 -28.29
CA ASN A 148 -55.42 -17.14 -29.21
C ASN A 148 -54.48 -16.13 -28.53
N ASP A 149 -55.05 -15.11 -27.88
CA ASP A 149 -54.31 -14.09 -27.12
C ASP A 149 -53.41 -14.72 -26.06
N LEU A 150 -53.94 -15.70 -25.32
CA LEU A 150 -53.19 -16.42 -24.31
C LEU A 150 -52.00 -17.19 -24.91
N VAL A 151 -52.18 -17.89 -26.04
CA VAL A 151 -51.09 -18.60 -26.74
C VAL A 151 -50.03 -17.62 -27.24
N GLN A 152 -50.46 -16.47 -27.77
CA GLN A 152 -49.57 -15.41 -28.23
C GLN A 152 -48.74 -14.81 -27.08
N GLN A 153 -49.38 -14.48 -25.95
CA GLN A 153 -48.69 -14.04 -24.73
C GLN A 153 -47.65 -15.06 -24.26
N GLN A 154 -47.96 -16.36 -24.30
CA GLN A 154 -47.02 -17.40 -23.92
C GLN A 154 -45.82 -17.51 -24.87
N LYS A 155 -46.02 -17.27 -26.17
CA LYS A 155 -44.91 -17.21 -27.14
C LYS A 155 -44.01 -16.02 -26.85
N GLU A 156 -44.59 -14.87 -26.50
CA GLU A 156 -43.89 -13.66 -26.11
C GLU A 156 -43.12 -13.84 -24.80
N ASP A 157 -43.73 -14.43 -23.78
CA ASP A 157 -43.11 -14.75 -22.49
C ASP A 157 -41.89 -15.68 -22.68
N LYS A 158 -42.03 -16.76 -23.47
CA LYS A 158 -40.91 -17.66 -23.79
C LYS A 158 -39.77 -16.94 -24.51
N SER A 159 -40.10 -16.09 -25.49
CA SER A 159 -39.11 -15.29 -26.22
C SER A 159 -38.40 -14.29 -25.31
N LEU A 160 -39.12 -13.66 -24.37
CA LEU A 160 -38.55 -12.75 -23.38
C LEU A 160 -37.60 -13.49 -22.43
N ILE A 161 -37.97 -14.69 -21.97
CA ILE A 161 -37.13 -15.54 -21.12
C ILE A 161 -35.82 -15.91 -21.83
N GLU A 162 -35.88 -16.41 -23.07
CA GLU A 162 -34.66 -16.78 -23.81
C GLU A 162 -33.76 -15.58 -24.06
N ARG A 163 -34.34 -14.40 -24.35
CA ARG A 163 -33.57 -13.15 -24.43
C ARG A 163 -32.91 -12.80 -23.10
N LYS A 164 -33.65 -12.80 -21.99
CA LYS A 164 -33.10 -12.51 -20.64
C LYS A 164 -31.99 -13.49 -20.26
N LYS A 165 -32.18 -14.79 -20.52
CA LYS A 165 -31.17 -15.82 -20.28
C LYS A 165 -29.88 -15.55 -21.07
N SER A 166 -30.02 -15.26 -22.37
CA SER A 166 -28.89 -14.91 -23.23
C SER A 166 -28.18 -13.63 -22.76
N THR A 167 -28.93 -12.57 -22.41
CA THR A 167 -28.38 -11.33 -21.86
C THR A 167 -27.60 -11.57 -20.57
N ILE A 168 -28.17 -12.32 -19.60
CA ILE A 168 -27.49 -12.64 -18.35
C ILE A 168 -26.21 -13.44 -18.60
N GLN A 169 -26.24 -14.44 -19.49
CA GLN A 169 -25.07 -15.26 -19.83
C GLN A 169 -23.95 -14.41 -20.47
N ASN A 170 -24.29 -13.54 -21.41
CA ASN A 170 -23.32 -12.66 -22.05
C ASN A 170 -22.73 -11.67 -21.06
N ASN A 171 -23.56 -11.04 -20.23
CA ASN A 171 -23.09 -10.10 -19.21
C ASN A 171 -22.18 -10.78 -18.18
N LEU A 172 -22.50 -12.01 -17.75
CA LEU A 172 -21.63 -12.77 -16.84
C LEU A 172 -20.27 -13.09 -17.49
N ALA A 173 -20.26 -13.49 -18.77
CA ALA A 173 -19.03 -13.76 -19.49
C ALA A 173 -18.18 -12.50 -19.70
N ASP A 174 -18.81 -11.34 -19.94
CA ASP A 174 -18.10 -10.07 -20.08
C ASP A 174 -17.56 -9.56 -18.74
N ILE A 175 -18.31 -9.73 -17.65
CA ILE A 175 -17.82 -9.48 -16.29
C ILE A 175 -16.61 -10.37 -15.98
N GLU A 176 -16.67 -11.67 -16.28
CA GLU A 176 -15.54 -12.59 -16.03
C GLU A 176 -14.28 -12.16 -16.77
N LYS A 177 -14.40 -11.78 -18.06
CA LYS A 177 -13.27 -11.23 -18.83
C LYS A 177 -12.74 -9.94 -18.23
N ALA A 178 -13.62 -9.02 -17.83
CA ALA A 178 -13.24 -7.76 -17.22
C ALA A 178 -12.51 -7.98 -15.88
N THR A 179 -12.99 -8.92 -15.04
CA THR A 179 -12.35 -9.31 -13.79
C THR A 179 -10.93 -9.85 -14.02
N ILE A 180 -10.74 -10.76 -14.99
CA ILE A 180 -9.41 -11.31 -15.31
C ILE A 180 -8.46 -10.20 -15.79
N GLN A 181 -8.97 -9.27 -16.60
CA GLN A 181 -8.17 -8.15 -17.10
C GLN A 181 -7.76 -7.21 -15.97
N LEU A 182 -8.71 -6.87 -15.07
CA LEU A 182 -8.45 -6.06 -13.88
C LEU A 182 -7.44 -6.72 -12.93
N GLU A 183 -7.53 -8.02 -12.70
CA GLU A 183 -6.59 -8.75 -11.85
C GLU A 183 -5.16 -8.66 -12.42
N LYS A 184 -5.02 -8.85 -13.73
CA LYS A 184 -3.73 -8.71 -14.42
C LYS A 184 -3.18 -7.29 -14.37
N GLU A 185 -4.05 -6.29 -14.52
CA GLU A 185 -3.65 -4.88 -14.41
C GLU A 185 -3.23 -4.54 -12.98
N LYS A 186 -4.00 -4.97 -11.97
CA LYS A 186 -3.68 -4.85 -10.54
C LYS A 186 -2.31 -5.42 -10.25
N ASP A 187 -2.04 -6.66 -10.67
CA ASP A 187 -0.74 -7.31 -10.41
C ASP A 187 0.43 -6.56 -11.07
N ASN A 188 0.21 -6.01 -12.27
CA ASN A 188 1.22 -5.18 -12.92
C ASN A 188 1.50 -3.88 -12.15
N LEU A 189 0.45 -3.21 -11.65
CA LEU A 189 0.60 -1.99 -10.89
C LEU A 189 1.25 -2.25 -9.52
N VAL A 190 0.85 -3.32 -8.82
CA VAL A 190 1.48 -3.71 -7.55
C VAL A 190 2.97 -4.02 -7.72
N ALA A 191 3.36 -4.71 -8.80
CA ALA A 191 4.76 -4.95 -9.11
C ALA A 191 5.53 -3.64 -9.35
N LYS A 192 4.97 -2.72 -10.12
CA LYS A 192 5.58 -1.38 -10.34
C LYS A 192 5.68 -0.57 -9.05
N GLN A 193 4.69 -0.68 -8.16
CA GLN A 193 4.69 0.01 -6.87
C GLN A 193 5.85 -0.49 -6.01
N ALA A 194 6.08 -1.80 -5.98
CA ALA A 194 7.24 -2.39 -5.31
C ALA A 194 8.57 -1.89 -5.90
N GLU A 195 8.71 -1.86 -7.23
CA GLU A 195 9.91 -1.35 -7.91
C GLU A 195 10.18 0.13 -7.57
N LEU A 196 9.14 0.97 -7.59
CA LEU A 196 9.25 2.38 -7.25
C LEU A 196 9.59 2.60 -5.76
N ASN A 197 9.04 1.78 -4.87
CA ASN A 197 9.36 1.83 -3.44
C ASN A 197 10.83 1.45 -3.17
N VAL A 198 11.37 0.44 -3.87
CA VAL A 198 12.80 0.11 -3.81
C VAL A 198 13.65 1.26 -4.36
N LEU A 199 13.25 1.84 -5.49
CA LEU A 199 13.95 2.99 -6.05
C LEU A 199 13.92 4.20 -5.11
N LYS A 200 12.80 4.44 -4.41
CA LYS A 200 12.68 5.50 -3.42
C LYS A 200 13.67 5.27 -2.27
N ALA A 201 13.69 4.07 -1.70
CA ALA A 201 14.62 3.72 -0.62
C ALA A 201 16.09 3.86 -1.04
N GLU A 202 16.44 3.47 -2.27
CA GLU A 202 17.78 3.64 -2.82
C GLU A 202 18.16 5.12 -2.94
N VAL A 203 17.27 5.95 -3.51
CA VAL A 203 17.52 7.38 -3.64
C VAL A 203 17.59 8.08 -2.28
N ASP A 204 16.78 7.67 -1.31
CA ASP A 204 16.83 8.18 0.06
C ASP A 204 18.19 7.87 0.71
N SER A 205 18.69 6.64 0.51
CA SER A 205 20.02 6.20 0.97
C SER A 205 21.15 6.99 0.30
N GLU A 206 21.13 7.13 -1.03
CA GLU A 206 22.08 7.94 -1.80
C GLU A 206 22.08 9.40 -1.30
N THR A 207 20.91 9.96 -1.04
CA THR A 207 20.75 11.34 -0.54
C THR A 207 21.39 11.49 0.84
N SER A 208 21.11 10.57 1.77
CA SER A 208 21.68 10.58 3.12
C SER A 208 23.20 10.46 3.11
N SER A 209 23.75 9.55 2.28
CA SER A 209 25.18 9.38 2.08
C SER A 209 25.83 10.64 1.51
N ALA A 210 25.16 11.28 0.54
CA ALA A 210 25.62 12.52 -0.05
C ALA A 210 25.64 13.69 0.95
N GLU A 211 24.61 13.81 1.79
CA GLU A 211 24.54 14.82 2.86
C GLU A 211 25.61 14.59 3.94
N SER A 212 25.86 13.34 4.32
CA SER A 212 26.93 12.96 5.25
C SER A 212 28.32 13.31 4.71
N SER A 213 28.55 13.05 3.42
CA SER A 213 29.80 13.41 2.73
C SER A 213 30.00 14.93 2.70
N LYS A 214 28.95 15.71 2.41
CA LYS A 214 28.98 17.19 2.49
C LYS A 214 29.38 17.66 3.89
N ASN A 215 28.74 17.12 4.93
CA ASN A 215 29.05 17.48 6.32
C ASN A 215 30.51 17.19 6.70
N THR A 216 31.08 16.11 6.18
CA THR A 216 32.51 15.78 6.38
C THR A 216 33.42 16.81 5.71
N LEU A 217 33.12 17.22 4.47
CA LEU A 217 33.87 18.26 3.76
C LEU A 217 33.79 19.62 4.48
N LEU A 218 32.62 19.98 5.01
CA LEU A 218 32.45 21.21 5.80
C LEU A 218 33.30 21.21 7.08
N LYS A 219 33.38 20.07 7.78
CA LYS A 219 34.26 19.92 8.96
C LYS A 219 35.74 20.11 8.57
N GLN A 220 36.19 19.46 7.49
CA GLN A 220 37.55 19.60 6.98
C GLN A 220 37.89 21.04 6.59
N GLN A 221 36.97 21.74 5.93
CA GLN A 221 37.12 23.16 5.60
C GLN A 221 37.31 24.00 6.87
N GLN A 222 36.48 23.79 7.89
CA GLN A 222 36.55 24.53 9.15
C GLN A 222 37.87 24.28 9.89
N GLU A 223 38.35 23.04 9.91
CA GLU A 223 39.64 22.67 10.51
C GLU A 223 40.81 23.32 9.77
N SER A 224 40.80 23.30 8.43
CA SER A 224 41.80 23.96 7.60
C SER A 224 41.84 25.47 7.86
N LEU A 225 40.68 26.14 7.95
CA LEU A 225 40.57 27.57 8.26
C LEU A 225 41.14 27.89 9.65
N LYS A 226 40.81 27.09 10.67
CA LYS A 226 41.37 27.24 12.03
C LYS A 226 42.90 27.11 12.02
N ALA A 227 43.44 26.10 11.33
CA ALA A 227 44.88 25.90 11.21
C ALA A 227 45.58 27.06 10.49
N GLN A 228 44.95 27.61 9.45
CA GLN A 228 45.48 28.74 8.69
C GLN A 228 45.53 30.01 9.56
N LEU A 229 44.44 30.32 10.29
CA LEU A 229 44.39 31.45 11.22
C LEU A 229 45.42 31.32 12.36
N ALA A 230 45.61 30.11 12.91
CA ALA A 230 46.61 29.87 13.94
C ALA A 230 48.05 30.07 13.42
N ASN A 231 48.34 29.62 12.20
CA ASN A 231 49.62 29.84 11.55
C ASN A 231 49.86 31.33 11.24
N GLU A 232 48.84 32.05 10.80
CA GLU A 232 48.94 33.48 10.53
C GLU A 232 49.15 34.30 11.81
N ALA A 233 48.52 33.90 12.92
CA ALA A 233 48.75 34.49 14.24
C ALA A 233 50.21 34.28 14.70
N LYS A 234 50.74 33.05 14.59
CA LYS A 234 52.15 32.75 14.90
C LYS A 234 53.13 33.54 14.02
N GLN A 235 52.81 33.71 12.74
CA GLN A 235 53.62 34.54 11.84
C GLN A 235 53.58 36.03 12.19
N LYS A 236 52.44 36.54 12.68
CA LYS A 236 52.33 37.93 13.16
C LYS A 236 53.08 38.16 14.47
N GLU A 237 53.06 37.20 15.38
CA GLU A 237 53.84 37.26 16.63
C GLU A 237 55.35 37.20 16.37
N THR A 238 55.81 36.29 15.51
CA THR A 238 57.24 36.20 15.14
C THR A 238 57.74 37.45 14.42
N LYS A 239 56.91 38.07 13.55
CA LYS A 239 57.24 39.36 12.92
C LYS A 239 57.26 40.53 13.93
N LYS A 240 56.37 40.54 14.93
CA LYS A 240 56.42 41.54 16.02
C LYS A 240 57.67 41.35 16.90
N ALA A 241 58.01 40.12 17.27
CA ALA A 241 59.20 39.82 18.06
C ALA A 241 60.51 40.19 17.31
N ALA A 242 60.56 39.97 15.99
CA ALA A 242 61.69 40.40 15.16
C ALA A 242 61.82 41.94 15.08
N ALA A 243 60.70 42.67 14.97
CA ALA A 243 60.70 44.13 14.94
C ALA A 243 61.07 44.78 16.30
N THR A 244 60.84 44.08 17.41
CA THR A 244 61.19 44.57 18.76
C THR A 244 62.69 44.37 19.05
N ASN A 245 63.31 43.33 18.50
CA ASN A 245 64.75 43.06 18.65
C ASN A 245 65.66 43.98 17.79
N GLU A 246 65.13 44.63 16.74
CA GLU A 246 65.89 45.63 15.98
C GLU A 246 65.90 47.03 16.62
N THR A 247 64.99 47.31 17.56
CA THR A 247 64.95 48.60 18.28
C THR A 247 65.81 48.66 19.54
N GLU A 248 66.24 47.51 20.10
CA GLU A 248 67.10 47.46 21.28
C GLU A 248 68.62 47.41 20.99
N LYS A 249 69.07 47.34 19.73
CA LYS A 249 70.50 47.24 19.42
C LYS A 249 71.23 48.58 19.17
N THR A 250 70.60 49.72 19.46
CA THR A 250 71.24 51.06 19.37
C THR A 250 70.91 51.94 20.57
N ALA A 251 71.09 51.47 21.80
CA ALA A 251 71.26 52.35 22.95
C ALA A 251 71.93 51.64 24.14
N ALA A 252 73.15 52.11 24.44
CA ALA A 252 73.81 52.15 25.75
C ALA A 252 74.50 50.88 26.32
N GLN A 253 75.82 50.97 26.37
CA GLN A 253 76.70 50.62 27.50
C GLN A 253 77.51 51.91 27.84
N PRO A 254 78.19 52.09 29.01
CA PRO A 254 78.33 51.19 30.16
C PRO A 254 78.33 51.86 31.59
N GLU A 255 78.46 50.98 32.59
CA GLU A 255 79.02 51.13 33.97
C GLU A 255 78.24 51.82 35.11
N SER A 256 77.96 51.09 36.21
CA SER A 256 78.78 51.06 37.46
C SER A 256 78.11 50.27 38.62
N THR A 257 78.96 49.74 39.50
CA THR A 257 78.81 49.01 40.80
C THR A 257 78.00 49.79 41.86
N ASP A 258 77.32 49.26 42.90
CA ASP A 258 77.60 48.31 44.02
C ASP A 258 76.24 47.86 44.64
N LYS A 259 75.96 46.57 44.94
CA LYS A 259 76.25 45.69 46.11
C LYS A 259 75.25 45.76 47.30
N VAL A 260 74.99 44.56 47.88
CA VAL A 260 74.42 44.19 49.23
C VAL A 260 72.92 43.78 49.22
N THR A 261 72.41 42.63 49.72
CA THR A 261 72.94 41.45 50.46
C THR A 261 71.85 40.36 50.63
N ASN A 262 72.29 39.09 50.77
CA ASN A 262 71.63 37.86 51.33
C ASN A 262 70.31 37.37 50.69
N SER A 263 70.02 36.07 50.55
CA SER A 263 70.47 34.82 51.22
C SER A 263 70.05 33.64 50.29
N THR A 264 70.89 32.63 50.00
CA THR A 264 71.00 31.32 50.75
C THR A 264 69.63 30.63 50.77
N THR A 265 69.34 29.44 50.23
CA THR A 265 70.09 28.22 49.86
C THR A 265 69.00 27.28 49.28
N ASP A 266 69.23 26.67 48.11
CA ASP A 266 69.58 25.23 47.94
C ASP A 266 68.38 24.31 48.30
N SER A 267 68.08 23.19 47.66
CA SER A 267 68.92 22.29 46.90
C SER A 267 68.01 21.31 46.14
N THR A 268 68.46 20.95 44.93
CA THR A 268 68.62 19.57 44.44
C THR A 268 67.38 18.65 44.29
N GLN A 269 67.10 18.26 43.04
CA GLN A 269 67.52 16.99 42.40
C GLN A 269 66.41 15.97 42.59
N GLU A 270 66.10 15.01 41.73
CA GLU A 270 66.58 14.41 40.49
C GLU A 270 65.49 13.33 40.26
N SER A 271 65.29 12.63 39.16
CA SER A 271 65.92 12.45 37.88
C SER A 271 64.97 11.52 37.12
N SER A 272 65.12 11.49 35.80
CA SER A 272 65.05 10.29 34.96
C SER A 272 63.74 9.50 34.88
N SER A 273 63.25 9.05 33.73
CA SER A 273 63.79 9.07 32.37
C SER A 273 62.77 8.39 31.44
N SER A 274 62.84 8.79 30.16
CA SER A 274 62.77 7.94 28.94
C SER A 274 61.54 7.03 28.74
N GLU A 275 60.68 7.33 27.76
CA GLU A 275 60.77 6.88 26.33
C GLU A 275 60.47 5.38 26.17
N ALA A 276 59.82 4.83 25.15
CA ALA A 276 59.20 5.27 23.89
C ALA A 276 58.35 4.04 23.42
N GLN A 277 57.12 4.24 22.94
CA GLN A 277 56.72 4.23 21.53
C GLN A 277 56.39 2.85 20.89
N GLY A 278 55.21 2.84 20.24
CA GLY A 278 54.84 1.99 19.09
C GLY A 278 53.82 0.89 19.41
N ASN A 279 52.90 0.47 18.54
CA ASN A 279 52.37 0.96 17.26
C ASN A 279 51.12 0.09 16.95
N SER A 280 50.06 0.72 16.41
CA SER A 280 49.08 0.26 15.41
C SER A 280 48.36 -1.13 15.44
N SER A 281 47.05 -1.03 15.15
CA SER A 281 46.23 -1.88 14.24
C SER A 281 45.33 -3.01 14.77
N ASN A 282 44.02 -2.70 14.69
CA ASN A 282 42.99 -3.34 13.86
C ASN A 282 42.09 -4.48 14.43
N ASN A 283 40.79 -4.24 14.21
CA ASN A 283 39.67 -5.14 13.88
C ASN A 283 38.84 -5.88 14.96
N SER A 284 37.54 -5.62 14.82
CA SER A 284 36.29 -6.32 15.19
C SER A 284 36.34 -7.79 15.60
N ASN A 285 35.63 -8.16 16.68
CA ASN A 285 34.36 -8.94 16.61
C ASN A 285 33.83 -9.30 18.01
N ASN A 286 32.51 -9.11 18.14
CA ASN A 286 31.51 -9.90 18.87
C ASN A 286 31.99 -11.00 19.85
N SER A 287 31.57 -10.92 21.12
CA SER A 287 30.61 -11.87 21.70
C SER A 287 30.51 -11.72 23.22
N GLU A 288 29.25 -11.67 23.62
CA GLU A 288 28.70 -11.62 24.96
C GLU A 288 28.79 -12.99 25.66
N SER A 289 29.18 -12.98 26.94
CA SER A 289 28.72 -13.96 27.93
C SER A 289 29.05 -13.46 29.34
N THR A 290 28.02 -13.18 30.16
CA THR A 290 27.81 -13.76 31.51
C THR A 290 26.60 -13.11 32.20
N LYS A 291 25.60 -13.95 32.48
CA LYS A 291 24.41 -13.82 33.37
C LYS A 291 24.82 -13.54 34.85
N PRO A 292 23.91 -13.36 35.86
CA PRO A 292 22.52 -12.84 35.96
C PRO A 292 22.36 -11.67 36.95
N SER A 293 21.23 -10.95 36.94
CA SER A 293 20.64 -10.39 38.17
C SER A 293 19.11 -10.41 38.09
N GLU A 294 18.49 -10.92 39.15
CA GLU A 294 17.05 -11.17 39.29
C GLU A 294 16.31 -9.92 39.81
N THR A 295 15.12 -9.65 39.25
CA THR A 295 14.00 -9.01 39.95
C THR A 295 12.71 -9.57 39.34
N PRO A 296 11.74 -10.07 40.13
CA PRO A 296 10.62 -10.86 39.63
C PRO A 296 9.52 -9.97 39.04
N GLY A 297 9.43 -9.94 37.71
CA GLY A 297 8.24 -9.49 36.99
C GLY A 297 7.35 -10.69 36.67
N ASN A 298 6.02 -10.50 36.80
CA ASN A 298 4.97 -11.47 36.47
C ASN A 298 5.27 -12.28 35.19
N PRO A 299 4.79 -13.55 35.09
CA PRO A 299 5.03 -14.37 33.92
C PRO A 299 4.39 -13.72 32.69
N VAL A 300 5.21 -13.11 31.83
CA VAL A 300 4.83 -12.79 30.46
C VAL A 300 4.76 -14.13 29.76
N THR A 301 3.56 -14.68 29.64
CA THR A 301 3.27 -15.76 28.70
C THR A 301 3.82 -15.34 27.34
N PRO A 302 4.63 -16.18 26.66
CA PRO A 302 5.08 -15.87 25.31
C PRO A 302 3.85 -15.56 24.45
N PRO A 303 3.92 -14.54 23.57
CA PRO A 303 2.79 -14.17 22.73
C PRO A 303 2.28 -15.41 22.01
N ALA A 304 0.96 -15.64 22.07
CA ALA A 304 0.34 -16.77 21.40
C ALA A 304 0.72 -16.71 19.90
N THR A 305 1.38 -17.76 19.43
CA THR A 305 1.82 -17.88 18.04
C THR A 305 0.71 -18.52 17.21
N SER A 306 0.45 -17.97 16.03
CA SER A 306 -0.47 -18.51 15.03
C SER A 306 0.30 -18.88 13.76
N GLY A 307 -0.13 -19.96 13.11
CA GLY A 307 0.35 -20.34 11.77
C GLY A 307 -0.19 -19.43 10.65
N ASP A 308 -1.02 -18.45 10.99
CA ASP A 308 -1.63 -17.53 10.04
C ASP A 308 -0.59 -16.65 9.32
N ALA A 309 -0.66 -16.60 7.99
CA ALA A 309 0.30 -15.90 7.17
C ALA A 309 0.20 -14.37 7.28
N THR A 310 -1.01 -13.80 7.40
CA THR A 310 -1.21 -12.35 7.53
C THR A 310 -0.68 -11.87 8.87
N PHE A 311 -0.96 -12.62 9.93
CA PHE A 311 -0.40 -12.38 11.26
C PHE A 311 1.13 -12.37 11.27
N GLN A 312 1.77 -13.37 10.64
CA GLN A 312 3.22 -13.43 10.56
C GLN A 312 3.80 -12.26 9.77
N ALA A 313 3.18 -11.89 8.65
CA ALA A 313 3.59 -10.75 7.85
C ALA A 313 3.46 -9.42 8.61
N LEU A 314 2.37 -9.20 9.36
CA LEU A 314 2.21 -8.01 10.21
C LEU A 314 3.31 -7.93 11.26
N ASN A 315 3.62 -9.04 11.95
CA ASN A 315 4.68 -9.06 12.95
C ASN A 315 6.07 -8.83 12.35
N ALA A 316 6.33 -9.33 11.14
CA ALA A 316 7.57 -9.05 10.42
C ALA A 316 7.70 -7.56 10.06
N LEU A 317 6.61 -6.94 9.58
CA LEU A 317 6.56 -5.50 9.31
C LEU A 317 6.83 -4.71 10.61
N ARG A 318 6.10 -5.00 11.69
CA ARG A 318 6.26 -4.32 12.98
C ARG A 318 7.70 -4.43 13.50
N ALA A 319 8.32 -5.60 13.42
CA ALA A 319 9.70 -5.80 13.82
C ALA A 319 10.68 -4.96 12.99
N ALA A 320 10.47 -4.85 11.67
CA ALA A 320 11.29 -4.00 10.80
C ALA A 320 11.19 -2.50 11.17
N HIS A 321 10.08 -2.09 11.78
CA HIS A 321 9.85 -0.74 12.29
C HIS A 321 10.21 -0.55 13.78
N GLY A 322 10.86 -1.54 14.41
CA GLY A 322 11.27 -1.47 15.81
C GLY A 322 10.11 -1.52 16.81
N LEU A 323 8.94 -2.00 16.38
CA LEU A 323 7.76 -2.16 17.23
C LEU A 323 7.71 -3.54 17.86
N ASN A 324 7.04 -3.62 19.02
CA ASN A 324 6.80 -4.89 19.69
C ASN A 324 5.88 -5.78 18.84
N PRO A 325 6.16 -7.10 18.76
CA PRO A 325 5.27 -8.03 18.11
C PRO A 325 3.94 -8.11 18.87
N VAL A 326 2.86 -8.32 18.12
CA VAL A 326 1.51 -8.54 18.65
C VAL A 326 1.26 -10.02 18.82
N SER A 327 0.34 -10.36 19.72
CA SER A 327 -0.10 -11.74 19.94
C SER A 327 -1.38 -12.04 19.16
N TRP A 328 -1.54 -13.31 18.76
CA TRP A 328 -2.77 -13.76 18.11
C TRP A 328 -3.91 -13.84 19.12
N ASP A 329 -5.07 -13.31 18.75
CA ASP A 329 -6.30 -13.38 19.52
C ASP A 329 -7.40 -14.06 18.69
N ALA A 330 -7.77 -15.28 19.12
CA ALA A 330 -8.77 -16.08 18.43
C ALA A 330 -10.18 -15.45 18.48
N GLY A 331 -10.49 -14.66 19.50
CA GLY A 331 -11.75 -13.94 19.60
C GLY A 331 -11.83 -12.80 18.58
N LEU A 332 -10.74 -12.03 18.43
CA LEU A 332 -10.63 -11.02 17.38
C LEU A 332 -10.70 -11.65 15.99
N ALA A 333 -10.07 -12.81 15.77
CA ALA A 333 -10.13 -13.50 14.48
C ALA A 333 -11.55 -14.00 14.15
N ALA A 334 -12.28 -14.51 15.14
CA ALA A 334 -13.68 -14.91 14.98
C ALA A 334 -14.59 -13.71 14.70
N SER A 335 -14.36 -12.59 15.38
CA SER A 335 -15.02 -11.29 15.14
C SER A 335 -14.77 -10.81 13.71
N ALA A 336 -13.52 -10.78 13.29
CA ALA A 336 -13.09 -10.39 11.95
C ALA A 336 -13.70 -11.30 10.88
N THR A 337 -13.80 -12.61 11.12
CA THR A 337 -14.43 -13.55 10.19
C THR A 337 -15.94 -13.27 10.05
N SER A 338 -16.63 -13.04 11.16
CA SER A 338 -18.04 -12.66 11.14
C SER A 338 -18.25 -11.34 10.39
N ARG A 339 -17.34 -10.39 10.59
CA ARG A 339 -17.33 -9.11 9.89
C ARG A 339 -17.06 -9.26 8.38
N ALA A 340 -16.10 -10.08 7.98
CA ALA A 340 -15.85 -10.39 6.57
C ALA A 340 -17.07 -11.02 5.89
N SER A 341 -17.83 -11.87 6.61
CA SER A 341 -19.01 -12.55 6.08
C SER A 341 -20.13 -11.62 5.62
N ILE A 342 -20.30 -10.46 6.28
CA ILE A 342 -21.30 -9.47 5.90
C ILE A 342 -20.86 -8.57 4.74
N MET A 343 -19.58 -8.66 4.34
CA MET A 343 -18.98 -7.87 3.26
C MET A 343 -18.75 -8.71 1.98
N GLN A 344 -19.29 -9.93 1.88
CA GLN A 344 -19.13 -10.77 0.67
C GLN A 344 -19.68 -10.12 -0.61
N ASP A 345 -20.62 -9.17 -0.46
CA ASP A 345 -21.14 -8.36 -1.56
C ASP A 345 -20.32 -7.07 -1.80
N PHE A 346 -19.13 -6.97 -1.20
CA PHE A 346 -18.19 -5.84 -1.28
C PHE A 346 -18.82 -4.52 -0.82
N GLN A 347 -19.82 -4.63 0.05
CA GLN A 347 -20.43 -3.49 0.74
C GLN A 347 -19.65 -3.23 2.03
N ILE A 348 -18.99 -2.08 2.08
CA ILE A 348 -18.32 -1.60 3.29
C ILE A 348 -19.39 -1.08 4.25
N PRO A 349 -19.53 -1.65 5.46
CA PRO A 349 -20.41 -1.13 6.49
C PRO A 349 -20.04 0.32 6.83
N SER A 350 -21.05 1.19 6.97
CA SER A 350 -20.81 2.63 7.18
C SER A 350 -20.07 2.95 8.48
N ASP A 351 -20.12 2.06 9.46
CA ASP A 351 -19.39 2.20 10.72
C ASP A 351 -17.88 2.00 10.55
N HIS A 352 -17.42 1.31 9.49
CA HIS A 352 -16.00 1.05 9.20
C HIS A 352 -15.13 2.32 9.30
N TRP A 353 -15.59 3.42 8.71
CA TRP A 353 -14.86 4.70 8.66
C TRP A 353 -14.62 5.36 10.02
N ASN A 354 -15.30 4.89 11.08
CA ASN A 354 -15.15 5.39 12.44
C ASN A 354 -14.44 4.39 13.37
N ARG A 355 -13.96 3.26 12.83
CA ARG A 355 -13.29 2.22 13.59
C ARG A 355 -11.78 2.37 13.51
N GLY A 356 -11.15 2.65 14.64
CA GLY A 356 -9.69 2.65 14.76
C GLY A 356 -9.08 1.26 15.00
N ASP A 357 -9.92 0.25 15.22
CA ASP A 357 -9.55 -1.13 15.55
C ASP A 357 -9.67 -2.08 14.33
N GLU A 358 -10.10 -1.58 13.17
CA GLU A 358 -10.44 -2.39 12.00
C GLU A 358 -9.69 -1.96 10.75
N VAL A 359 -9.22 -2.93 9.98
CA VAL A 359 -8.76 -2.76 8.59
C VAL A 359 -9.46 -3.76 7.69
N ILE A 360 -9.72 -3.38 6.44
CA ILE A 360 -10.37 -4.24 5.45
C ILE A 360 -9.61 -4.26 4.15
N ALA A 361 -9.67 -5.37 3.43
CA ALA A 361 -9.16 -5.48 2.08
C ALA A 361 -10.07 -6.40 1.26
N PHE A 362 -10.29 -6.02 0.00
CA PHE A 362 -10.94 -6.86 -0.99
C PHE A 362 -9.94 -7.31 -2.06
N MET A 363 -10.07 -8.52 -2.59
CA MET A 363 -9.28 -8.99 -3.75
C MET A 363 -7.76 -9.02 -3.51
N PHE A 364 -7.33 -9.12 -2.26
CA PHE A 364 -5.93 -9.32 -1.88
C PHE A 364 -5.73 -10.72 -1.31
N ALA A 365 -4.57 -11.31 -1.59
CA ALA A 365 -4.20 -12.57 -1.00
C ALA A 365 -3.79 -12.39 0.48
N PRO A 366 -4.07 -13.36 1.36
CA PRO A 366 -3.55 -13.38 2.73
C PRO A 366 -2.03 -13.31 2.77
N GLY A 367 -1.48 -12.90 3.92
CA GLY A 367 -0.03 -12.79 4.13
C GLY A 367 0.54 -11.44 3.72
N ASN A 368 1.75 -11.46 3.18
CA ASN A 368 2.50 -10.25 2.84
C ASN A 368 1.81 -9.38 1.80
N SER A 369 0.98 -9.97 0.92
CA SER A 369 0.28 -9.21 -0.13
C SER A 369 -0.66 -8.15 0.46
N VAL A 370 -1.51 -8.53 1.43
CA VAL A 370 -2.47 -7.59 2.02
C VAL A 370 -1.79 -6.61 2.98
N ILE A 371 -0.81 -7.07 3.76
CA ILE A 371 -0.03 -6.20 4.66
C ILE A 371 0.70 -5.11 3.88
N MET A 372 1.39 -5.47 2.79
CA MET A 372 2.07 -4.45 1.99
C MET A 372 1.09 -3.58 1.19
N ALA A 373 -0.13 -4.04 0.91
CA ALA A 373 -1.15 -3.19 0.32
C ALA A 373 -1.57 -2.09 1.30
N TRP A 374 -1.95 -2.46 2.52
CA TRP A 374 -2.28 -1.54 3.61
C TRP A 374 -1.15 -0.57 3.96
N TYR A 375 0.08 -1.09 4.05
CA TYR A 375 1.25 -0.28 4.38
C TYR A 375 1.55 0.80 3.34
N ASN A 376 1.46 0.44 2.06
CA ASN A 376 1.74 1.35 0.96
C ASN A 376 0.55 2.24 0.61
N GLU A 377 -0.61 2.02 1.19
CA GLU A 377 -1.79 2.83 0.92
C GLU A 377 -1.60 4.25 1.49
N THR A 378 -1.68 5.23 0.60
CA THR A 378 -1.71 6.65 0.96
C THR A 378 -2.99 7.28 0.41
N ASN A 379 -3.25 8.54 0.78
CA ASN A 379 -4.44 9.28 0.36
C ASN A 379 -5.76 8.69 0.91
N MET A 380 -5.69 8.00 2.05
CA MET A 380 -6.86 7.53 2.80
C MET A 380 -7.60 8.69 3.46
N ASP A 381 -8.93 8.61 3.53
CA ASP A 381 -9.76 9.56 4.29
C ASP A 381 -9.57 9.36 5.80
N SER A 382 -8.43 9.83 6.29
CA SER A 382 -7.94 9.70 7.66
C SER A 382 -7.08 10.93 7.98
N PRO A 383 -6.94 11.32 9.26
CA PRO A 383 -6.17 12.52 9.62
C PRO A 383 -4.71 12.52 9.16
N SER A 384 -4.10 11.34 9.03
CA SER A 384 -2.72 11.14 8.56
C SER A 384 -2.60 10.96 7.04
N GLY A 385 -3.72 10.72 6.35
CA GLY A 385 -3.74 10.23 4.97
C GLY A 385 -3.32 8.77 4.81
N THR A 386 -3.07 8.04 5.90
CA THR A 386 -2.42 6.71 5.90
C THR A 386 -3.08 5.73 6.87
N GLY A 387 -4.41 5.80 7.00
CA GLY A 387 -5.17 5.10 8.05
C GLY A 387 -4.86 3.61 8.24
N HIS A 388 -4.72 2.82 7.16
CA HIS A 388 -4.38 1.40 7.28
C HIS A 388 -2.94 1.19 7.78
N ARG A 389 -1.96 1.94 7.26
CA ARG A 389 -0.58 1.93 7.78
C ARG A 389 -0.52 2.35 9.24
N ASP A 390 -1.33 3.33 9.65
CA ASP A 390 -1.38 3.77 11.04
C ASP A 390 -1.87 2.66 11.97
N TRP A 391 -2.84 1.86 11.52
CA TRP A 391 -3.29 0.67 12.25
C TRP A 391 -2.17 -0.36 12.36
N GLU A 392 -1.45 -0.66 11.26
CA GLU A 392 -0.36 -1.64 11.25
C GLU A 392 0.80 -1.24 12.17
N LEU A 393 1.12 0.06 12.18
CA LEU A 393 2.21 0.64 12.95
C LEU A 393 1.77 1.17 14.32
N ASN A 394 0.53 0.91 14.75
CA ASN A 394 0.03 1.38 16.04
C ASN A 394 0.90 0.80 17.18
N PRO A 395 1.63 1.62 17.96
CA PRO A 395 2.50 1.15 19.03
C PRO A 395 1.73 0.58 20.22
N ASN A 396 0.44 0.95 20.35
CA ASN A 396 -0.42 0.50 21.43
C ASN A 396 -1.12 -0.84 21.12
N MET A 397 -1.05 -1.32 19.87
CA MET A 397 -1.63 -2.60 19.50
C MET A 397 -0.87 -3.74 20.19
N SER A 398 -1.62 -4.61 20.89
CA SER A 398 -1.09 -5.72 21.68
C SER A 398 -1.58 -7.09 21.18
N ARG A 399 -2.79 -7.11 20.61
CA ARG A 399 -3.44 -8.30 20.09
C ARG A 399 -4.06 -8.04 18.74
N VAL A 400 -4.12 -9.07 17.91
CA VAL A 400 -4.72 -9.00 16.58
C VAL A 400 -5.39 -10.32 16.21
N GLY A 401 -6.43 -10.25 15.39
CA GLY A 401 -6.99 -11.40 14.72
C GLY A 401 -7.43 -11.06 13.29
N PHE A 402 -7.24 -12.01 12.38
CA PHE A 402 -7.62 -11.86 10.98
C PHE A 402 -8.74 -12.84 10.62
N GLY A 403 -9.67 -12.38 9.77
CA GLY A 403 -10.78 -13.16 9.25
C GLY A 403 -10.81 -13.13 7.73
N TYR A 404 -11.18 -14.26 7.12
CA TYR A 404 -11.14 -14.47 5.67
C TYR A 404 -12.44 -15.07 5.19
N VAL A 405 -13.11 -14.40 4.26
CA VAL A 405 -14.34 -14.92 3.64
C VAL A 405 -14.38 -14.54 2.16
N GLY A 406 -14.21 -15.54 1.29
CA GLY A 406 -14.04 -15.29 -0.14
C GLY A 406 -12.82 -14.41 -0.39
N ASP A 407 -13.01 -13.32 -1.13
CA ASP A 407 -11.96 -12.32 -1.42
C ASP A 407 -11.89 -11.19 -0.37
N VAL A 408 -12.59 -11.34 0.76
CA VAL A 408 -12.61 -10.34 1.84
C VAL A 408 -11.64 -10.74 2.95
N ILE A 409 -10.78 -9.80 3.34
CA ILE A 409 -9.91 -9.89 4.51
C ILE A 409 -10.30 -8.77 5.49
N VAL A 410 -10.49 -9.13 6.76
CA VAL A 410 -10.68 -8.17 7.85
C VAL A 410 -9.63 -8.41 8.92
N GLY A 411 -9.01 -7.34 9.41
CA GLY A 411 -8.15 -7.37 10.59
C GLY A 411 -8.80 -6.60 11.75
N HIS A 412 -8.84 -7.21 12.94
CA HIS A 412 -9.25 -6.54 14.18
C HIS A 412 -8.09 -6.50 15.16
N SER A 413 -7.93 -5.39 15.87
CA SER A 413 -6.87 -5.18 16.86
C SER A 413 -7.38 -4.78 18.25
N ALA A 414 -6.54 -4.97 19.27
CA ALA A 414 -6.80 -4.53 20.65
C ALA A 414 -5.55 -4.10 21.41
#